data_AF-A0A1L8ELW6-F1
#
_entry.id   AF-A0A1L8ELW6-F1
#
_cell.length_a   1.000
_cell.length_b   1.000
_cell.length_c   1.000
_cell.angle_alpha   90.00
_cell.angle_beta   90.00
_cell.angle_gamma   90.00
#
_symmetry.space_group_name_H-M   'P 1'
#
loop_
_entity.id
_entity.type
_entity.pdbx_description
1 polymer ?
#
loop_
_entity_poly.entity_id
_entity_poly.type
_entity_poly.pdbx_seq_one_letter_code
_entity_poly.pdbx_strand_id
1 'polypeptide(L)'
;MENISWFGAPNSSCHPTGNFCQPNMTLPSSQEMSPDFYIILPIIYTVICVVGLTGNTAVIYVILKAPKMKTVTNLFILNLAIADDLFTLVLPINIAEILLRYWPFGVVLCKVILSIDLYNIFSSIYFLTVMSIDRYLVVLATVRSKRMPYRTYRAAKVISLLVWLLVIVIVLPFTIFAGVYIDDMDFKSCGLNFPKPEKLWFKASRIYTLLLGFAIPVSTICILYMVMLYKLRNMRLNSNAKALDKAKKRVTVMVFVVVAVCLFCWTPFHLATIVSLTTDLQETSLVIGISYFITSLSYANSCLNPFLYAFLDDSFRKSFRKLLECKPA
;
A
#
# COMPACT_ATOMS: atom_id res chain seq x y z
N MET A 1 -8.62 13.98 4.14
CA MET A 1 -7.63 14.09 3.06
C MET A 1 -8.17 15.12 2.11
N GLU A 2 -7.58 16.30 2.07
CA GLU A 2 -7.69 17.06 0.85
C GLU A 2 -7.18 16.19 -0.28
N ASN A 3 -7.93 16.22 -1.38
CA ASN A 3 -7.46 15.89 -2.70
C ASN A 3 -5.93 15.92 -2.75
N ILE A 4 -5.29 14.75 -2.90
CA ILE A 4 -4.19 14.72 -3.86
C ILE A 4 -4.90 15.17 -5.14
N SER A 5 -4.92 16.47 -5.41
CA SER A 5 -5.48 17.04 -6.62
C SER A 5 -4.63 16.46 -7.72
N TRP A 6 -5.17 15.38 -8.30
CA TRP A 6 -4.54 14.67 -9.38
C TRP A 6 -4.53 15.56 -10.64
N PHE A 7 -5.30 16.66 -10.66
CA PHE A 7 -5.27 17.64 -11.74
C PHE A 7 -4.87 19.01 -11.21
N GLY A 8 -4.07 19.71 -12.02
CA GLY A 8 -3.22 20.81 -11.57
C GLY A 8 -3.93 22.08 -11.15
N ALA A 9 -3.14 22.98 -10.55
CA ALA A 9 -3.54 24.35 -10.25
C ALA A 9 -4.21 25.05 -11.45
N PRO A 10 -5.27 25.86 -11.21
CA PRO A 10 -5.94 26.62 -12.26
C PRO A 10 -4.95 27.54 -12.98
N ASN A 11 -4.98 27.53 -14.31
CA ASN A 11 -4.21 28.44 -15.13
C ASN A 11 -4.68 29.88 -14.89
N SER A 12 -3.85 30.71 -14.26
CA SER A 12 -3.94 32.16 -14.38
C SER A 12 -3.26 32.59 -15.68
N SER A 13 -4.03 32.67 -16.77
CA SER A 13 -3.59 33.30 -18.01
C SER A 13 -3.91 34.80 -17.95
N CYS A 14 -2.90 35.64 -17.75
CA CYS A 14 -2.97 37.08 -18.03
C CYS A 14 -2.26 37.37 -19.37
N HIS A 15 -2.96 38.02 -20.30
CA HIS A 15 -2.40 38.60 -21.53
C HIS A 15 -2.94 40.04 -21.71
N PRO A 16 -2.25 40.91 -22.46
CA PRO A 16 -1.74 42.15 -21.87
C PRO A 16 -2.18 43.35 -22.70
N THR A 17 -3.37 43.90 -22.44
CA THR A 17 -3.76 45.23 -22.94
C THR A 17 -4.94 45.77 -22.13
N GLY A 18 -4.72 46.80 -21.30
CA GLY A 18 -5.77 47.65 -20.73
C GLY A 18 -5.87 47.67 -19.21
N ASN A 19 -5.75 48.86 -18.61
CA ASN A 19 -5.71 49.17 -17.18
C ASN A 19 -7.06 49.01 -16.42
N PHE A 20 -7.81 47.92 -16.59
CA PHE A 20 -9.01 47.67 -15.77
C PHE A 20 -9.22 46.17 -15.51
N CYS A 21 -8.99 45.73 -14.27
CA CYS A 21 -9.49 44.46 -13.77
C CYS A 21 -10.96 44.67 -13.35
N GLN A 22 -11.91 44.29 -14.20
CA GLN A 22 -13.29 44.06 -13.74
C GLN A 22 -13.40 42.65 -13.16
N PRO A 23 -13.95 42.47 -11.94
CA PRO A 23 -14.30 41.15 -11.47
C PRO A 23 -15.58 40.73 -12.20
N ASN A 24 -15.44 39.91 -13.25
CA ASN A 24 -16.58 39.10 -13.68
C ASN A 24 -16.86 38.09 -12.55
N MET A 25 -17.79 38.46 -11.67
CA MET A 25 -18.44 37.58 -10.70
C MET A 25 -19.29 36.55 -11.46
N THR A 26 -18.61 35.60 -12.07
CA THR A 26 -19.10 34.24 -12.21
C THR A 26 -18.03 33.39 -11.55
N LEU A 27 -18.20 33.15 -10.24
CA LEU A 27 -17.47 32.12 -9.52
C LEU A 27 -17.52 30.85 -10.41
N PRO A 28 -16.38 30.28 -10.86
CA PRO A 28 -16.43 28.91 -11.33
C PRO A 28 -16.95 28.12 -10.13
N SER A 29 -18.11 27.48 -10.27
CA SER A 29 -18.66 26.58 -9.26
C SER A 29 -17.55 25.61 -8.89
N SER A 30 -16.92 25.80 -7.72
CA SER A 30 -16.10 24.77 -7.10
C SER A 30 -16.98 23.53 -7.08
N GLN A 31 -16.64 22.53 -7.89
CA GLN A 31 -17.43 21.31 -8.01
C GLN A 31 -17.37 20.60 -6.67
N GLU A 32 -18.32 20.95 -5.79
CA GLU A 32 -18.47 20.33 -4.50
C GLU A 32 -18.71 18.84 -4.75
N MET A 33 -17.87 18.02 -4.13
CA MET A 33 -18.04 16.59 -4.03
C MET A 33 -19.50 16.29 -3.67
N SER A 34 -20.14 15.35 -4.37
CA SER A 34 -21.55 15.05 -4.09
C SER A 34 -21.71 14.63 -2.62
N PRO A 35 -22.80 15.04 -1.96
CA PRO A 35 -23.02 14.80 -0.53
C PRO A 35 -22.90 13.32 -0.13
N ASP A 36 -23.20 12.40 -1.05
CA ASP A 36 -23.12 10.96 -0.83
C ASP A 36 -21.68 10.47 -0.54
N PHE A 37 -20.65 11.06 -1.16
CA PHE A 37 -19.26 10.64 -0.94
C PHE A 37 -18.75 10.95 0.47
N TYR A 38 -19.22 12.06 1.05
CA TYR A 38 -18.88 12.44 2.43
C TYR A 38 -19.43 11.48 3.49
N ILE A 39 -20.42 10.67 3.13
CA ILE A 39 -21.00 9.65 4.02
C ILE A 39 -20.35 8.29 3.73
N ILE A 40 -20.23 7.92 2.46
CA ILE A 40 -19.77 6.60 2.04
C ILE A 40 -18.28 6.37 2.38
N LEU A 41 -17.41 7.37 2.19
CA LEU A 41 -15.96 7.21 2.40
C LEU A 41 -15.58 6.98 3.88
N PRO A 42 -16.08 7.77 4.85
CA PRO A 42 -15.88 7.49 6.26
C PRO A 42 -16.33 6.08 6.68
N ILE A 43 -17.45 5.59 6.14
CA ILE A 43 -17.95 4.24 6.44
C ILE A 43 -16.95 3.19 5.93
N ILE A 44 -16.49 3.31 4.69
CA ILE A 44 -15.50 2.38 4.11
C ILE A 44 -14.20 2.39 4.92
N TYR A 45 -13.68 3.58 5.26
CA TYR A 45 -12.44 3.69 6.04
C TYR A 45 -12.58 3.18 7.46
N THR A 46 -13.76 3.33 8.07
CA THR A 46 -14.05 2.75 9.39
C THR A 46 -14.01 1.23 9.32
N VAL A 47 -14.62 0.63 8.30
CA VAL A 47 -14.56 -0.82 8.09
C VAL A 47 -13.12 -1.30 7.87
N ILE A 48 -12.36 -0.62 7.00
CA ILE A 48 -10.94 -0.94 6.77
C ILE A 48 -10.13 -0.84 8.07
N CYS A 49 -10.36 0.20 8.86
CA CYS A 49 -9.70 0.41 10.14
C CYS A 49 -9.99 -0.72 11.13
N VAL A 50 -11.27 -1.05 11.37
CA VAL A 50 -11.66 -2.12 12.32
C VAL A 50 -11.12 -3.48 11.89
N VAL A 51 -11.30 -3.84 10.61
CA VAL A 51 -10.85 -5.12 10.08
C VAL A 51 -9.32 -5.20 10.06
N GLY A 52 -8.65 -4.13 9.67
CA GLY A 52 -7.21 -4.03 9.61
C GLY A 52 -6.56 -4.14 10.99
N LEU A 53 -7.02 -3.37 11.97
CA LEU A 53 -6.51 -3.43 13.35
C LEU A 53 -6.71 -4.82 13.95
N THR A 54 -7.94 -5.35 13.91
CA THR A 54 -8.23 -6.66 14.49
C THR A 54 -7.44 -7.79 13.83
N GLY A 55 -7.38 -7.80 12.50
CA GLY A 55 -6.67 -8.82 11.74
C GLY A 55 -5.16 -8.75 11.89
N ASN A 56 -4.56 -7.58 11.68
CA ASN A 56 -3.10 -7.41 11.72
C ASN A 56 -2.56 -7.54 13.14
N THR A 57 -3.25 -6.99 14.16
CA THR A 57 -2.89 -7.22 15.57
C THR A 57 -2.95 -8.71 15.92
N ALA A 58 -3.96 -9.46 15.44
CA ALA A 58 -4.01 -10.91 15.66
C ALA A 58 -2.84 -11.65 15.01
N VAL A 59 -2.45 -11.26 13.79
CA VAL A 59 -1.26 -11.81 13.11
C VAL A 59 0.02 -11.55 13.92
N ILE A 60 0.23 -10.30 14.36
CA ILE A 60 1.36 -9.91 15.21
C ILE A 60 1.39 -10.77 16.48
N TYR A 61 0.26 -10.86 17.18
CA TYR A 61 0.12 -11.61 18.42
C TYR A 61 0.48 -13.10 18.27
N VAL A 62 -0.08 -13.77 17.26
CA VAL A 62 0.15 -15.20 17.00
C VAL A 62 1.63 -15.47 16.72
N ILE A 63 2.28 -14.64 15.90
CA ILE A 63 3.67 -14.84 15.49
C ILE A 63 4.62 -14.60 16.67
N LEU A 64 4.37 -13.59 17.50
CA LEU A 64 5.20 -13.28 18.65
C LEU A 64 5.05 -14.32 19.77
N LYS A 65 3.82 -14.78 20.04
CA LYS A 65 3.52 -15.69 21.15
C LYS A 65 3.85 -17.15 20.85
N ALA A 66 3.72 -17.62 19.61
CA ALA A 66 3.97 -19.02 19.26
C ALA A 66 5.42 -19.24 18.80
N PRO A 67 6.30 -19.94 19.56
CA PRO A 67 7.69 -20.17 19.16
C PRO A 67 7.82 -20.90 17.82
N LYS A 68 6.87 -21.80 17.52
CA LYS A 68 6.80 -22.54 16.25
C LYS A 68 6.56 -21.64 15.03
N MET A 69 6.07 -20.42 15.25
CA MET A 69 5.82 -19.44 14.19
C MET A 69 7.04 -18.55 13.92
N LYS A 70 8.16 -18.67 14.64
CA LYS A 70 9.38 -17.87 14.41
C LYS A 70 10.21 -18.39 13.23
N THR A 71 9.63 -18.32 12.03
CA THR A 71 10.27 -18.72 10.76
C THR A 71 10.67 -17.49 9.95
N VAL A 72 11.53 -17.67 8.94
CA VAL A 72 11.96 -16.58 8.03
C VAL A 72 10.77 -15.93 7.34
N THR A 73 9.85 -16.72 6.77
CA THR A 73 8.67 -16.15 6.10
C THR A 73 7.75 -15.44 7.08
N ASN A 74 7.53 -15.99 8.27
CA ASN A 74 6.67 -15.37 9.27
C ASN A 74 7.26 -14.07 9.82
N LEU A 75 8.58 -13.89 9.75
CA LEU A 75 9.21 -12.60 10.07
C LEU A 75 8.84 -11.53 9.02
N PHE A 76 8.79 -11.87 7.73
CA PHE A 76 8.35 -10.93 6.70
C PHE A 76 6.85 -10.62 6.83
N ILE A 77 6.03 -11.63 7.14
CA ILE A 77 4.60 -11.45 7.44
C ILE A 77 4.41 -10.53 8.66
N LEU A 78 5.24 -10.69 9.70
CA LEU A 78 5.20 -9.83 10.89
C LEU A 78 5.49 -8.37 10.53
N ASN A 79 6.52 -8.10 9.70
CA ASN A 79 6.82 -6.73 9.29
C ASN A 79 5.71 -6.12 8.45
N LEU A 80 5.08 -6.90 7.56
CA LEU A 80 3.91 -6.45 6.80
C LEU A 80 2.74 -6.09 7.73
N ALA A 81 2.44 -6.96 8.70
CA ALA A 81 1.39 -6.72 9.67
C ALA A 81 1.66 -5.47 10.54
N ILE A 82 2.92 -5.20 10.90
CA ILE A 82 3.30 -3.97 11.61
C ILE A 82 3.05 -2.73 10.74
N ALA A 83 3.42 -2.77 9.45
CA ALA A 83 3.18 -1.66 8.53
C ALA A 83 1.69 -1.40 8.31
N ASP A 84 0.89 -2.46 8.18
CA ASP A 84 -0.56 -2.37 8.01
C ASP A 84 -1.26 -1.86 9.28
N ASP A 85 -0.84 -2.31 10.46
CA ASP A 85 -1.39 -1.87 11.74
C ASP A 85 -1.10 -0.38 11.99
N LEU A 86 0.13 0.08 11.71
CA LEU A 86 0.50 1.50 11.80
C LEU A 86 -0.36 2.38 10.87
N PHE A 87 -0.61 1.91 9.64
CA PHE A 87 -1.48 2.60 8.70
C PHE A 87 -2.93 2.65 9.19
N THR A 88 -3.47 1.52 9.66
CA THR A 88 -4.87 1.47 10.11
C THR A 88 -5.10 2.28 11.39
N LEU A 89 -4.08 2.46 12.23
CA LEU A 89 -4.15 3.35 13.41
C LEU A 89 -4.32 4.83 13.05
N VAL A 90 -3.87 5.24 11.85
CA VAL A 90 -3.92 6.64 11.39
C VAL A 90 -5.20 6.95 10.62
N LEU A 91 -5.88 5.94 10.07
CA LEU A 91 -7.16 6.08 9.35
C LEU A 91 -8.25 6.90 10.10
N PRO A 92 -8.41 6.84 11.43
CA PRO A 92 -9.39 7.66 12.14
C PRO A 92 -9.19 9.17 11.98
N ILE A 93 -7.94 9.64 11.92
CA ILE A 93 -7.65 11.07 11.74
C ILE A 93 -7.98 11.49 10.31
N ASN A 94 -7.67 10.62 9.35
CA ASN A 94 -8.05 10.75 7.95
C ASN A 94 -9.58 10.83 7.76
N ILE A 95 -10.35 10.03 8.51
CA ILE A 95 -11.82 10.11 8.58
C ILE A 95 -12.26 11.46 9.16
N ALA A 96 -11.65 11.89 10.27
CA ALA A 96 -11.98 13.16 10.90
C ALA A 96 -11.76 14.34 9.94
N GLU A 97 -10.68 14.34 9.15
CA GLU A 97 -10.45 15.37 8.13
C GLU A 97 -11.53 15.37 7.04
N ILE A 98 -11.98 14.20 6.57
CA ILE A 98 -13.08 14.11 5.59
C ILE A 98 -14.38 14.71 6.15
N LEU A 99 -14.67 14.44 7.43
CA LEU A 99 -15.89 14.93 8.07
C LEU A 99 -15.83 16.43 8.39
N LEU A 100 -14.66 16.92 8.82
CA LEU A 100 -14.45 18.31 9.18
C LEU A 100 -14.31 19.23 7.97
N ARG A 101 -13.88 18.71 6.81
CA ARG A 101 -13.59 19.48 5.58
C ARG A 101 -12.46 20.50 5.73
N TYR A 102 -11.68 20.42 6.80
CA TYR A 102 -10.45 21.19 7.00
C TYR A 102 -9.50 20.42 7.92
N TRP A 103 -8.25 20.88 7.99
CA TRP A 103 -7.17 20.28 8.78
C TRP A 103 -6.91 21.03 10.10
N PRO A 104 -7.44 20.55 11.25
CA PRO A 104 -7.20 21.17 12.56
C PRO A 104 -5.91 20.73 13.25
N PHE A 105 -5.28 19.63 12.81
CA PHE A 105 -4.31 18.90 13.63
C PHE A 105 -2.86 19.41 13.57
N GLY A 106 -2.60 20.47 12.81
CA GLY A 106 -1.29 21.09 12.70
C GLY A 106 -0.29 20.33 11.83
N VAL A 107 0.90 20.92 11.65
CA VAL A 107 1.90 20.46 10.67
C VAL A 107 2.55 19.13 11.04
N VAL A 108 2.78 18.88 12.33
CA VAL A 108 3.44 17.65 12.80
C VAL A 108 2.60 16.44 12.43
N LEU A 109 1.29 16.47 12.73
CA LEU A 109 0.43 15.34 12.44
C LEU A 109 0.28 15.16 10.92
N CYS A 110 0.22 16.24 10.14
CA CYS A 110 0.16 16.16 8.68
C CYS A 110 1.35 15.40 8.09
N LYS A 111 2.57 15.74 8.54
CA LYS A 111 3.80 15.04 8.15
C LYS A 111 3.76 13.57 8.56
N VAL A 112 3.29 13.26 9.77
CA VAL A 112 3.21 11.88 10.28
C VAL A 112 2.24 11.04 9.45
N ILE A 113 1.03 11.54 9.19
CA ILE A 113 0.01 10.79 8.42
C ILE A 113 0.48 10.50 7.01
N LEU A 114 0.88 11.54 6.26
CA LEU A 114 1.36 11.36 4.89
C LEU A 114 2.57 10.43 4.82
N SER A 115 3.46 10.50 5.82
CA SER A 115 4.60 9.58 5.90
C SER A 115 4.15 8.14 6.13
N ILE A 116 3.25 7.90 7.09
CA ILE A 116 2.76 6.54 7.41
C ILE A 116 2.06 5.91 6.22
N ASP A 117 1.26 6.68 5.47
CA ASP A 117 0.62 6.19 4.24
C ASP A 117 1.67 5.73 3.22
N LEU A 118 2.70 6.54 2.98
CA LEU A 118 3.79 6.19 2.07
C LEU A 118 4.65 5.03 2.61
N TYR A 119 4.93 5.00 3.91
CA TYR A 119 5.62 3.88 4.56
C TYR A 119 4.87 2.58 4.33
N ASN A 120 3.54 2.57 4.46
CA ASN A 120 2.72 1.39 4.22
C ASN A 120 2.79 0.95 2.75
N ILE A 121 2.62 1.87 1.80
CA ILE A 121 2.70 1.60 0.36
C ILE A 121 4.00 0.86 0.02
N PHE A 122 5.13 1.48 0.35
CA PHE A 122 6.44 0.98 -0.04
C PHE A 122 6.86 -0.26 0.75
N SER A 123 6.67 -0.28 2.08
CA SER A 123 7.03 -1.45 2.88
C SER A 123 6.21 -2.67 2.47
N SER A 124 4.92 -2.51 2.19
CA SER A 124 4.05 -3.61 1.78
C SER A 124 4.55 -4.30 0.53
N ILE A 125 4.79 -3.53 -0.53
CA ILE A 125 5.23 -4.10 -1.81
C ILE A 125 6.66 -4.68 -1.74
N TYR A 126 7.57 -4.08 -0.96
CA TYR A 126 8.92 -4.62 -0.80
C TYR A 126 8.94 -5.89 0.04
N PHE A 127 8.15 -5.99 1.11
CA PHE A 127 8.02 -7.24 1.86
C PHE A 127 7.36 -8.34 1.02
N LEU A 128 6.36 -8.03 0.18
CA LEU A 128 5.80 -8.96 -0.80
C LEU A 128 6.85 -9.45 -1.82
N THR A 129 7.72 -8.55 -2.28
CA THR A 129 8.83 -8.89 -3.20
C THR A 129 9.83 -9.82 -2.53
N VAL A 130 10.27 -9.48 -1.31
CA VAL A 130 11.19 -10.32 -0.52
C VAL A 130 10.58 -11.68 -0.20
N MET A 131 9.29 -11.74 0.14
CA MET A 131 8.58 -13.01 0.33
C MET A 131 8.55 -13.86 -0.95
N SER A 132 8.32 -13.23 -2.11
CA SER A 132 8.35 -13.91 -3.40
C SER A 132 9.74 -14.46 -3.74
N ILE A 133 10.80 -13.72 -3.43
CA ILE A 133 12.19 -14.18 -3.55
C ILE A 133 12.47 -15.37 -2.60
N ASP A 134 12.09 -15.28 -1.31
CA ASP A 134 12.23 -16.40 -0.35
C ASP A 134 11.55 -17.67 -0.89
N ARG A 135 10.34 -17.55 -1.46
CA ARG A 135 9.64 -18.70 -2.02
C ARG A 135 10.30 -19.26 -3.27
N TYR A 136 10.73 -18.40 -4.19
CA TYR A 136 11.49 -18.83 -5.36
C TYR A 136 12.73 -19.63 -4.95
N LEU A 137 13.51 -19.11 -4.00
CA LEU A 137 14.70 -19.77 -3.51
C LEU A 137 14.35 -21.12 -2.86
N VAL A 138 13.32 -21.18 -2.01
CA VAL A 138 12.91 -22.41 -1.32
C VAL A 138 12.53 -23.50 -2.32
N VAL A 139 11.75 -23.15 -3.33
CA VAL A 139 11.39 -24.07 -4.41
C VAL A 139 12.64 -24.56 -5.12
N LEU A 140 13.57 -23.65 -5.47
CA LEU A 140 14.81 -23.98 -6.15
C LEU A 140 15.72 -24.92 -5.35
N ALA A 141 15.87 -24.70 -4.04
CA ALA A 141 16.69 -25.55 -3.18
C ALA A 141 16.07 -26.94 -2.99
N THR A 142 14.75 -26.98 -2.78
CA THR A 142 14.01 -28.24 -2.66
C THR A 142 14.11 -29.07 -3.93
N VAL A 143 14.17 -28.41 -5.08
CA VAL A 143 14.31 -29.03 -6.41
C VAL A 143 15.70 -29.60 -6.63
N ARG A 144 16.74 -28.88 -6.20
CA ARG A 144 18.13 -29.30 -6.37
C ARG A 144 18.59 -30.27 -5.27
N SER A 145 17.71 -30.65 -4.33
CA SER A 145 18.04 -31.42 -3.13
C SER A 145 19.26 -30.85 -2.37
N LYS A 146 19.44 -29.53 -2.40
CA LYS A 146 20.57 -28.84 -1.75
C LYS A 146 20.09 -28.20 -0.45
N ARG A 147 20.91 -28.30 0.60
CA ARG A 147 20.74 -27.46 1.80
C ARG A 147 20.86 -25.99 1.42
N MET A 148 20.09 -25.16 2.10
CA MET A 148 20.03 -23.73 1.84
C MET A 148 20.73 -22.96 2.99
N PRO A 149 22.05 -22.73 2.91
CA PRO A 149 22.83 -22.16 4.02
C PRO A 149 22.44 -20.72 4.34
N TYR A 150 21.92 -19.96 3.37
CA TYR A 150 21.60 -18.54 3.52
C TYR A 150 20.25 -18.25 4.19
N ARG A 151 19.35 -19.24 4.34
CA ARG A 151 18.02 -19.05 4.93
C ARG A 151 18.05 -19.13 6.46
N THR A 152 18.71 -18.16 7.07
CA THR A 152 18.77 -18.04 8.52
C THR A 152 17.83 -16.93 9.03
N TYR A 153 17.34 -17.09 10.25
CA TYR A 153 16.53 -16.07 10.91
C TYR A 153 17.31 -14.75 11.08
N ARG A 154 18.64 -14.81 11.26
CA ARG A 154 19.52 -13.64 11.30
C ARG A 154 19.54 -12.91 9.96
N ALA A 155 19.71 -13.61 8.85
CA ALA A 155 19.67 -13.01 7.51
C ALA A 155 18.30 -12.35 7.24
N ALA A 156 17.20 -12.99 7.64
CA ALA A 156 15.86 -12.41 7.48
C ALA A 156 15.67 -11.11 8.28
N LYS A 157 16.24 -11.01 9.48
CA LYS A 157 16.26 -9.76 10.27
C LYS A 157 17.05 -8.66 9.57
N VAL A 158 18.24 -8.99 9.06
CA VAL A 158 19.07 -8.03 8.32
C VAL A 158 18.34 -7.54 7.06
N ILE A 159 17.74 -8.45 6.28
CA ILE A 159 16.94 -8.08 5.10
C ILE A 159 15.76 -7.18 5.49
N SER A 160 15.05 -7.50 6.58
CA SER A 160 13.93 -6.67 7.04
C SER A 160 14.40 -5.27 7.44
N LEU A 161 15.53 -5.15 8.14
CA LEU A 161 16.14 -3.86 8.48
C LEU A 161 16.51 -3.06 7.22
N LEU A 162 17.13 -3.72 6.23
CA LEU A 162 17.49 -3.07 4.96
C LEU A 162 16.27 -2.59 4.19
N VAL A 163 15.17 -3.36 4.19
CA VAL A 163 13.90 -2.93 3.58
C VAL A 163 13.36 -1.68 4.30
N TRP A 164 13.34 -1.65 5.63
CA TRP A 164 12.90 -0.48 6.37
C TRP A 164 13.77 0.75 6.09
N LEU A 165 15.10 0.60 6.08
CA LEU A 165 16.02 1.69 5.74
C LEU A 165 15.79 2.20 4.30
N LEU A 166 15.59 1.30 3.34
CA LEU A 166 15.26 1.66 1.97
C LEU A 166 13.95 2.45 1.90
N VAL A 167 12.90 2.00 2.59
CA VAL A 167 11.61 2.69 2.64
C VAL A 167 11.78 4.08 3.26
N ILE A 168 12.52 4.22 4.36
CA ILE A 168 12.81 5.52 5.00
C ILE A 168 13.45 6.47 3.99
N VAL A 169 14.46 6.02 3.24
CA VAL A 169 15.14 6.84 2.23
C VAL A 169 14.17 7.27 1.12
N ILE A 170 13.28 6.39 0.68
CA ILE A 170 12.30 6.66 -0.38
C ILE A 170 11.22 7.65 0.09
N VAL A 171 10.76 7.52 1.33
CA VAL A 171 9.68 8.33 1.90
C VAL A 171 10.16 9.70 2.38
N LEU A 172 11.42 9.81 2.82
CA LEU A 172 12.03 11.03 3.35
C LEU A 172 11.73 12.31 2.55
N PRO A 173 11.91 12.38 1.22
CA PRO A 173 11.61 13.60 0.46
C PRO A 173 10.14 14.02 0.61
N PHE A 174 9.20 13.07 0.63
CA PHE A 174 7.78 13.38 0.83
C PHE A 174 7.52 13.90 2.25
N THR A 175 8.16 13.34 3.27
CA THR A 175 8.05 13.85 4.65
C THR A 175 8.58 15.29 4.78
N ILE A 176 9.64 15.63 4.04
CA ILE A 176 10.21 16.98 4.01
C ILE A 176 9.20 17.95 3.40
N PHE A 177 8.65 17.61 2.23
CA PHE A 177 7.69 18.45 1.50
C PHE A 177 6.27 18.41 2.07
N ALA A 178 5.93 17.44 2.92
CA ALA A 178 4.65 17.41 3.61
C ALA A 178 4.46 18.62 4.53
N GLY A 179 3.33 19.30 4.41
CA GLY A 179 3.03 20.51 5.13
C GLY A 179 1.55 20.86 5.11
N VAL A 180 1.20 21.92 5.84
CA VAL A 180 -0.15 22.49 5.81
C VAL A 180 -0.10 23.72 4.92
N TYR A 181 -1.03 23.84 3.98
CA TYR A 181 -1.26 25.04 3.19
C TYR A 181 -2.67 25.56 3.42
N ILE A 182 -2.90 26.80 2.99
CA ILE A 182 -4.20 27.45 3.03
C ILE A 182 -4.70 27.47 1.59
N ASP A 183 -5.88 26.91 1.35
CA ASP A 183 -6.51 26.91 0.04
C ASP A 183 -7.07 28.30 -0.33
N ASP A 184 -7.58 28.44 -1.56
CA ASP A 184 -8.16 29.69 -2.07
C ASP A 184 -9.44 30.12 -1.30
N MET A 185 -9.98 29.25 -0.45
CA MET A 185 -11.17 29.47 0.38
C MET A 185 -10.83 29.70 1.86
N ASP A 186 -9.57 29.97 2.19
CA ASP A 186 -9.06 30.19 3.55
C ASP A 186 -9.15 28.97 4.49
N PHE A 187 -9.35 27.76 3.95
CA PHE A 187 -9.30 26.51 4.70
C PHE A 187 -7.89 25.95 4.78
N LYS A 188 -7.53 25.43 5.96
CA LYS A 188 -6.26 24.74 6.18
C LYS A 188 -6.37 23.31 5.67
N SER A 189 -5.36 22.88 4.92
CA SER A 189 -5.32 21.54 4.34
C SER A 189 -3.93 20.92 4.41
N CYS A 190 -3.89 19.59 4.51
CA CYS A 190 -2.66 18.81 4.62
C CYS A 190 -2.28 18.22 3.26
N GLY A 191 -1.06 18.46 2.80
CA GLY A 191 -0.59 17.89 1.54
C GLY A 191 0.91 18.09 1.29
N LEU A 192 1.31 17.95 0.02
CA LEU A 192 2.70 18.08 -0.42
C LEU A 192 2.95 19.49 -0.98
N ASN A 193 3.77 20.25 -0.27
CA ASN A 193 4.20 21.60 -0.66
C ASN A 193 5.50 21.50 -1.47
N PHE A 194 5.37 21.27 -2.77
CA PHE A 194 6.51 21.22 -3.68
C PHE A 194 7.02 22.62 -4.07
N PRO A 195 8.33 22.77 -4.36
CA PRO A 195 8.86 24.05 -4.83
C PRO A 195 8.41 24.36 -6.28
N LYS A 196 8.46 25.64 -6.66
CA LYS A 196 8.16 26.07 -8.03
C LYS A 196 9.23 25.56 -9.01
N PRO A 197 8.88 25.06 -10.20
CA PRO A 197 7.52 24.91 -10.75
C PRO A 197 6.81 23.67 -10.22
N GLU A 198 5.69 23.86 -9.52
CA GLU A 198 4.95 22.81 -8.79
C GLU A 198 4.49 21.67 -9.72
N LYS A 199 3.99 22.00 -10.91
CA LYS A 199 3.53 21.02 -11.90
C LYS A 199 4.61 19.98 -12.24
N LEU A 200 5.89 20.40 -12.32
CA LEU A 200 6.99 19.49 -12.62
C LEU A 200 7.26 18.53 -11.45
N TRP A 201 7.24 19.04 -10.22
CA TRP A 201 7.48 18.24 -9.02
C TRP A 201 6.35 17.25 -8.74
N PHE A 202 5.09 17.63 -8.97
CA PHE A 202 3.96 16.69 -8.93
C PHE A 202 4.10 15.61 -9.99
N LYS A 203 4.48 15.95 -11.23
CA LYS A 203 4.73 14.93 -12.27
C LYS A 203 5.88 14.00 -11.89
N ALA A 204 6.98 14.55 -11.40
CA ALA A 204 8.15 13.79 -10.99
C ALA A 204 7.84 12.85 -9.81
N SER A 205 7.13 13.33 -8.79
CA SER A 205 6.76 12.52 -7.62
C SER A 205 5.81 11.38 -7.99
N ARG A 206 4.89 11.58 -8.94
CA ARG A 206 4.01 10.53 -9.48
C ARG A 206 4.77 9.47 -10.26
N ILE A 207 5.70 9.88 -11.13
CA ILE A 207 6.56 8.93 -11.85
C ILE A 207 7.43 8.15 -10.85
N TYR A 208 7.97 8.85 -9.85
CA TYR A 208 8.77 8.26 -8.78
C TYR A 208 8.00 7.17 -8.01
N THR A 209 6.79 7.48 -7.53
CA THR A 209 5.94 6.51 -6.80
C THR A 209 5.46 5.38 -7.71
N LEU A 210 5.13 5.65 -8.97
CA LEU A 210 4.77 4.62 -9.95
C LEU A 210 5.90 3.63 -10.20
N LEU A 211 7.13 4.12 -10.40
CA LEU A 211 8.27 3.25 -10.71
C LEU A 211 8.70 2.43 -9.49
N LEU A 212 8.91 3.10 -8.35
CA LEU A 212 9.45 2.47 -7.15
C LEU A 212 8.40 1.69 -6.36
N GLY A 213 7.15 2.17 -6.35
CA GLY A 213 6.04 1.58 -5.59
C GLY A 213 5.28 0.51 -6.35
N PHE A 214 5.42 0.43 -7.69
CA PHE A 214 4.64 -0.51 -8.49
C PHE A 214 5.45 -1.17 -9.61
N ALA A 215 5.95 -0.43 -10.59
CA ALA A 215 6.49 -1.01 -11.82
C ALA A 215 7.68 -1.95 -11.56
N ILE A 216 8.68 -1.51 -10.78
CA ILE A 216 9.87 -2.31 -10.47
C ILE A 216 9.52 -3.52 -9.58
N PRO A 217 8.83 -3.36 -8.43
CA PRO A 217 8.49 -4.50 -7.59
C PRO A 217 7.57 -5.51 -8.28
N VAL A 218 6.51 -5.05 -8.96
CA VAL A 218 5.56 -5.93 -9.65
C VAL A 218 6.24 -6.69 -10.78
N SER A 219 7.06 -6.01 -11.60
CA SER A 219 7.79 -6.69 -12.68
C SER A 219 8.72 -7.77 -12.12
N THR A 220 9.43 -7.46 -11.02
CA THR A 220 10.30 -8.42 -10.34
C THR A 220 9.52 -9.63 -9.85
N ILE A 221 8.39 -9.40 -9.16
CA ILE A 221 7.47 -10.43 -8.70
C ILE A 221 7.02 -11.30 -9.88
N CYS A 222 6.46 -10.70 -10.93
CA CYS A 222 5.97 -11.41 -12.12
C CYS A 222 7.04 -12.28 -12.77
N ILE A 223 8.24 -11.74 -13.00
CA ILE A 223 9.36 -12.49 -13.59
C ILE A 223 9.73 -13.69 -12.70
N LEU A 224 9.87 -13.48 -11.38
CA LEU A 224 10.19 -14.56 -10.45
C LEU A 224 9.14 -15.68 -10.46
N TYR A 225 7.85 -15.33 -10.54
CA TYR A 225 6.77 -16.31 -10.66
C TYR A 225 6.79 -17.05 -11.98
N MET A 226 6.97 -16.35 -13.10
CA MET A 226 7.04 -16.98 -14.42
C MET A 226 8.20 -17.98 -14.50
N VAL A 227 9.38 -17.59 -14.00
CA VAL A 227 10.55 -18.49 -13.92
C VAL A 227 10.27 -19.67 -12.98
N MET A 228 9.63 -19.44 -11.83
CA MET A 228 9.26 -20.50 -10.90
C MET A 228 8.31 -21.51 -11.52
N LEU A 229 7.25 -21.04 -12.19
CA LEU A 229 6.24 -21.88 -12.84
C LEU A 229 6.82 -22.68 -14.00
N TYR A 230 7.64 -22.03 -14.84
CA TYR A 230 8.35 -22.69 -15.92
C TYR A 230 9.22 -23.84 -15.39
N LYS A 231 9.98 -23.58 -14.32
CA LYS A 231 10.86 -24.57 -13.71
C LYS A 231 10.07 -25.72 -13.08
N LEU A 232 8.97 -25.43 -12.39
CA LEU A 232 8.09 -26.46 -11.82
C LEU A 232 7.45 -27.34 -12.90
N ARG A 233 6.99 -26.74 -14.02
CA ARG A 233 6.36 -27.46 -15.13
C ARG A 233 7.33 -28.42 -15.83
N ASN A 234 8.59 -28.02 -15.99
CA ASN A 234 9.59 -28.83 -16.69
C ASN A 234 10.13 -30.01 -15.87
N MET A 235 9.77 -30.13 -14.59
CA MET A 235 10.32 -31.17 -13.69
C MET A 235 9.33 -32.29 -13.37
N ARG A 236 8.47 -32.63 -14.32
CA ARG A 236 7.40 -33.62 -14.10
C ARG A 236 7.96 -35.02 -13.74
N LEU A 237 7.95 -35.27 -12.42
CA LEU A 237 7.68 -36.50 -11.67
C LEU A 237 8.71 -37.65 -11.65
N ASN A 238 9.39 -37.78 -10.49
CA ASN A 238 9.79 -39.09 -9.95
C ASN A 238 9.04 -39.37 -8.62
N SER A 239 8.67 -40.63 -8.42
CA SER A 239 7.44 -41.12 -7.76
C SER A 239 7.18 -40.76 -6.27
N ASN A 240 8.14 -40.19 -5.53
CA ASN A 240 7.94 -39.81 -4.10
C ASN A 240 7.41 -38.36 -3.91
N ALA A 241 7.02 -37.69 -5.00
CA ALA A 241 6.80 -36.25 -5.05
C ALA A 241 5.40 -35.74 -4.65
N LYS A 242 4.36 -36.57 -4.50
CA LYS A 242 2.96 -36.09 -4.39
C LYS A 242 2.67 -35.21 -3.16
N ALA A 243 3.22 -35.54 -1.99
CA ALA A 243 3.01 -34.73 -0.77
C ALA A 243 3.82 -33.42 -0.79
N LEU A 244 5.05 -33.48 -1.32
CA LEU A 244 5.92 -32.33 -1.51
C LEU A 244 5.39 -31.38 -2.60
N ASP A 245 4.83 -31.93 -3.69
CA ASP A 245 4.18 -31.21 -4.78
C ASP A 245 2.90 -30.51 -4.28
N LYS A 246 2.10 -31.17 -3.45
CA LYS A 246 0.91 -30.56 -2.82
C LYS A 246 1.27 -29.41 -1.88
N ALA A 247 2.32 -29.56 -1.06
CA ALA A 247 2.82 -28.48 -0.20
C ALA A 247 3.42 -27.32 -1.00
N LYS A 248 4.17 -27.60 -2.08
CA LYS A 248 4.72 -26.58 -2.99
C LYS A 248 3.63 -25.84 -3.75
N LYS A 249 2.66 -26.56 -4.35
CA LYS A 249 1.51 -25.99 -5.05
C LYS A 249 0.72 -25.07 -4.12
N ARG A 250 0.51 -25.47 -2.86
CA ARG A 250 -0.18 -24.64 -1.87
C ARG A 250 0.56 -23.33 -1.59
N VAL A 251 1.89 -23.38 -1.39
CA VAL A 251 2.68 -22.17 -1.12
C VAL A 251 2.76 -21.26 -2.37
N THR A 252 2.90 -21.83 -3.57
CA THR A 252 2.86 -21.08 -4.83
C THR A 252 1.50 -20.42 -5.06
N VAL A 253 0.40 -21.15 -4.82
CA VAL A 253 -0.97 -20.61 -4.89
C VAL A 253 -1.16 -19.52 -3.85
N MET A 254 -0.63 -19.68 -2.64
CA MET A 254 -0.74 -18.66 -1.61
C MET A 254 -0.14 -17.34 -2.08
N VAL A 255 1.09 -17.35 -2.59
CA VAL A 255 1.71 -16.09 -3.00
C VAL A 255 1.16 -15.58 -4.32
N PHE A 256 0.71 -16.45 -5.23
CA PHE A 256 -0.03 -16.02 -6.42
C PHE A 256 -1.31 -15.26 -6.05
N VAL A 257 -2.08 -15.75 -5.07
CA VAL A 257 -3.28 -15.06 -4.59
C VAL A 257 -2.92 -13.74 -3.93
N VAL A 258 -1.88 -13.70 -3.10
CA VAL A 258 -1.40 -12.45 -2.48
C VAL A 258 -0.97 -11.42 -3.53
N VAL A 259 -0.25 -11.84 -4.57
CA VAL A 259 0.14 -10.97 -5.69
C VAL A 259 -1.06 -10.53 -6.50
N ALA A 260 -2.01 -11.43 -6.77
CA ALA A 260 -3.23 -11.09 -7.51
C ALA A 260 -4.08 -10.06 -6.75
N VAL A 261 -4.20 -10.20 -5.43
CA VAL A 261 -4.89 -9.20 -4.58
C VAL A 261 -4.13 -7.88 -4.56
N CYS A 262 -2.80 -7.92 -4.42
CA CYS A 262 -1.98 -6.71 -4.49
C CYS A 262 -2.13 -6.00 -5.85
N LEU A 263 -2.13 -6.73 -6.96
CA LEU A 263 -2.34 -6.15 -8.28
C LEU A 263 -3.75 -5.59 -8.42
N PHE A 264 -4.76 -6.31 -7.95
CA PHE A 264 -6.15 -5.84 -7.98
C PHE A 264 -6.32 -4.54 -7.18
N CYS A 265 -5.69 -4.44 -6.01
CA CYS A 265 -5.79 -3.27 -5.16
C CYS A 265 -4.98 -2.07 -5.66
N TRP A 266 -3.77 -2.29 -6.18
CA TRP A 266 -2.83 -1.21 -6.53
C TRP A 266 -2.87 -0.80 -8.00
N THR A 267 -3.20 -1.70 -8.93
CA THR A 267 -3.21 -1.37 -10.37
C THR A 267 -4.16 -0.23 -10.71
N PRO A 268 -5.40 -0.17 -10.18
CA PRO A 268 -6.31 0.93 -10.48
C PRO A 268 -5.74 2.30 -10.08
N PHE A 269 -5.05 2.36 -8.94
CA PHE A 269 -4.41 3.57 -8.43
C PHE A 269 -3.27 4.06 -9.34
N HIS A 270 -2.39 3.14 -9.74
CA HIS A 270 -1.28 3.48 -10.63
C HIS A 270 -1.73 3.77 -12.06
N LEU A 271 -2.79 3.10 -12.54
CA LEU A 271 -3.39 3.41 -13.83
C LEU A 271 -4.04 4.79 -13.83
N ALA A 272 -4.78 5.15 -12.77
CA ALA A 272 -5.31 6.50 -12.62
C ALA A 272 -4.20 7.57 -12.59
N THR A 273 -3.07 7.25 -11.94
CA THR A 273 -1.87 8.12 -11.97
C THR A 273 -1.33 8.30 -13.39
N ILE A 274 -1.24 7.23 -14.20
CA ILE A 274 -0.78 7.31 -15.60
C ILE A 274 -1.75 8.16 -16.42
N VAL A 275 -3.05 7.89 -16.32
CA VAL A 275 -4.09 8.65 -17.03
C VAL A 275 -3.98 10.14 -16.68
N SER A 276 -3.84 10.47 -15.40
CA SER A 276 -3.64 11.83 -14.92
C SER A 276 -2.34 12.49 -15.40
N LEU A 277 -1.29 11.71 -15.72
CA LEU A 277 -0.05 12.22 -16.32
C LEU A 277 -0.15 12.46 -17.83
N THR A 278 -1.01 11.70 -18.52
CA THR A 278 -1.10 11.68 -20.00
C THR A 278 -2.29 12.47 -20.55
N THR A 279 -3.32 12.72 -19.75
CA THR A 279 -4.56 13.36 -20.18
C THR A 279 -4.98 14.46 -19.22
N ASP A 280 -5.38 15.61 -19.77
CA ASP A 280 -6.07 16.65 -19.03
C ASP A 280 -7.56 16.28 -18.96
N LEU A 281 -7.94 15.48 -17.96
CA LEU A 281 -9.34 15.17 -17.68
C LEU A 281 -9.98 16.33 -16.92
N GLN A 282 -11.17 16.71 -17.35
CA GLN A 282 -11.99 17.67 -16.61
C GLN A 282 -12.45 17.03 -15.28
N GLU A 283 -12.28 17.75 -14.18
CA GLU A 283 -12.59 17.28 -12.82
C GLU A 283 -14.10 17.19 -12.55
N THR A 284 -14.79 16.31 -13.25
CA THR A 284 -16.21 16.05 -12.97
C THR A 284 -16.38 15.34 -11.63
N SER A 285 -17.52 15.54 -10.96
CA SER A 285 -17.85 14.85 -9.69
C SER A 285 -17.74 13.33 -9.80
N LEU A 286 -17.97 12.76 -10.99
CA LEU A 286 -17.80 11.34 -11.29
C LEU A 286 -16.31 10.92 -11.26
N VAL A 287 -15.41 11.71 -11.87
CA VAL A 287 -13.96 11.42 -11.89
C VAL A 287 -13.38 11.51 -10.47
N ILE A 288 -13.84 12.47 -9.68
CA ILE A 288 -13.47 12.62 -8.27
C ILE A 288 -13.94 11.39 -7.48
N GLY A 289 -15.21 10.99 -7.62
CA GLY A 289 -15.76 9.80 -6.97
C GLY A 289 -15.02 8.51 -7.30
N ILE A 290 -14.67 8.30 -8.58
CA ILE A 290 -13.86 7.16 -9.02
C ILE A 290 -12.48 7.17 -8.36
N SER A 291 -11.84 8.33 -8.24
CA SER A 291 -10.51 8.47 -7.63
C SER A 291 -10.52 8.09 -6.15
N TYR A 292 -11.58 8.47 -5.42
CA TYR A 292 -11.76 8.07 -4.02
C TYR A 292 -12.03 6.57 -3.87
N PHE A 293 -12.83 5.97 -4.75
CA PHE A 293 -13.05 4.53 -4.76
C PHE A 293 -11.75 3.77 -5.03
N ILE A 294 -10.96 4.21 -6.01
CA ILE A 294 -9.65 3.64 -6.34
C ILE A 294 -8.68 3.74 -5.16
N THR A 295 -8.67 4.87 -4.45
CA THR A 295 -7.85 5.06 -3.24
C THR A 295 -8.33 4.17 -2.09
N SER A 296 -9.64 4.01 -1.92
CA SER A 296 -10.21 3.10 -0.92
C SER A 296 -9.83 1.64 -1.19
N LEU A 297 -9.76 1.26 -2.47
CA LEU A 297 -9.37 -0.07 -2.90
C LEU A 297 -7.88 -0.36 -2.63
N SER A 298 -6.99 0.64 -2.76
CA SER A 298 -5.58 0.48 -2.37
C SER A 298 -5.43 0.32 -0.86
N TYR A 299 -6.21 1.05 -0.05
CA TYR A 299 -6.22 0.91 1.41
C TYR A 299 -6.77 -0.44 1.89
N ALA A 300 -7.71 -1.03 1.15
CA ALA A 300 -8.20 -2.37 1.45
C ALA A 300 -7.10 -3.44 1.37
N ASN A 301 -6.00 -3.20 0.65
CA ASN A 301 -4.87 -4.12 0.61
C ASN A 301 -4.34 -4.47 2.01
N SER A 302 -4.27 -3.48 2.91
CA SER A 302 -3.77 -3.65 4.28
C SER A 302 -4.69 -4.50 5.16
N CYS A 303 -6.00 -4.54 4.89
CA CYS A 303 -6.94 -5.35 5.66
C CYS A 303 -7.17 -6.76 5.06
N LEU A 304 -6.78 -7.00 3.81
CA LEU A 304 -6.90 -8.30 3.15
C LEU A 304 -5.78 -9.29 3.52
N ASN A 305 -4.62 -8.79 3.95
CA ASN A 305 -3.45 -9.61 4.31
C ASN A 305 -3.75 -10.67 5.39
N PRO A 306 -4.40 -10.36 6.54
CA PRO A 306 -4.79 -11.35 7.54
C PRO A 306 -5.68 -12.47 7.01
N PHE A 307 -6.64 -12.16 6.13
CA PHE A 307 -7.51 -13.18 5.53
C PHE A 307 -6.72 -14.10 4.61
N LEU A 308 -5.79 -13.55 3.82
CA LEU A 308 -4.90 -14.34 2.98
C LEU A 308 -4.14 -15.37 3.83
N TYR A 309 -3.59 -14.96 4.98
CA TYR A 309 -2.91 -15.90 5.88
C TYR A 309 -3.87 -16.89 6.55
N ALA A 310 -5.05 -16.44 6.99
CA ALA A 310 -6.05 -17.27 7.65
C ALA A 310 -6.65 -18.33 6.72
N PHE A 311 -6.80 -18.07 5.42
CA PHE A 311 -7.32 -19.04 4.46
C PHE A 311 -6.23 -19.94 3.88
N LEU A 312 -5.01 -19.42 3.72
CA LEU A 312 -3.98 -20.09 2.93
C LEU A 312 -2.93 -20.82 3.80
N ASP A 313 -2.68 -20.39 5.05
CA ASP A 313 -1.72 -21.04 5.96
C ASP A 313 -2.38 -21.88 7.08
N ASP A 314 -2.32 -23.21 6.94
CA ASP A 314 -2.81 -24.14 7.96
C ASP A 314 -2.03 -24.05 9.28
N SER A 315 -0.75 -23.65 9.25
CA SER A 315 0.06 -23.48 10.45
C SER A 315 -0.45 -22.30 11.26
N PHE A 316 -0.80 -21.20 10.58
CA PHE A 316 -1.46 -20.05 11.17
C PHE A 316 -2.81 -20.43 11.79
N ARG A 317 -3.70 -21.09 11.02
CA ARG A 317 -5.03 -21.51 11.52
C ARG A 317 -4.94 -22.41 12.76
N LYS A 318 -4.02 -23.38 12.76
CA LYS A 318 -3.82 -24.30 13.89
C LYS A 318 -3.27 -23.57 15.12
N SER A 319 -2.32 -22.66 14.92
CA SER A 319 -1.74 -21.88 16.03
C SER A 319 -2.75 -20.87 16.60
N PHE A 320 -3.53 -20.20 15.74
CA PHE A 320 -4.59 -19.29 16.13
C PHE A 320 -5.69 -20.00 16.94
N ARG A 321 -6.19 -21.15 16.45
CA ARG A 321 -7.14 -21.98 17.22
C ARG A 321 -6.57 -22.43 18.57
N LYS A 322 -5.33 -22.94 18.59
CA LYS A 322 -4.69 -23.37 19.84
C LYS A 322 -4.53 -22.22 20.86
N LEU A 323 -4.33 -21.00 20.38
CA LEU A 323 -4.24 -19.81 21.22
C LEU A 323 -5.60 -19.30 21.70
N LEU A 324 -6.67 -19.50 20.92
CA LEU A 324 -8.06 -19.20 21.32
C LEU A 324 -8.62 -20.25 22.28
N GLU A 325 -8.22 -21.51 22.12
CA GLU A 325 -8.70 -22.66 22.91
C GLU A 325 -8.04 -22.76 24.31
N CYS A 326 -7.08 -21.89 24.65
CA CYS A 326 -6.44 -21.74 25.98
C CYS A 326 -6.62 -22.94 26.95
N LYS A 327 -5.89 -24.05 26.72
CA LYS A 327 -5.33 -24.80 27.84
C LYS A 327 -4.03 -24.09 28.26
N PRO A 328 -3.91 -23.62 29.51
CA PRO A 328 -2.63 -23.10 29.99
C PRO A 328 -1.58 -24.22 29.92
N ALA A 329 -0.35 -23.83 29.54
CA ALA A 329 0.81 -24.72 29.56
C ALA A 329 1.33 -24.87 30.98
#